data_AF-A0A519VX46-F1
#
_entry.id   AF-A0A519VX46-F1
#
_cell.length_a   1.000
_cell.length_b   1.000
_cell.length_c   1.000
_cell.angle_alpha   90.00
_cell.angle_beta   90.00
_cell.angle_gamma   90.00
#
_symmetry.space_group_name_H-M   'P 1'
#
loop_
_entity.id
_entity.type
_entity.pdbx_description
1 polymer ?
#
loop_
_entity_poly.entity_id
_entity_poly.type
_entity_poly.pdbx_seq_one_letter_code
_entity_poly.pdbx_strand_id
1 'polypeptide(L)'
;ADDVTYVSNMFGGLLSTLINQGKTIEGTQVANKYFEVIPQKFYTMRQVVSSFYITESLYRLNDLNRANQMINKSASHINKELAYLADVSESKSQLVSEQDVRIYLTYLAQMVRLTETFKQKELSKKLENQYNNLIGRFSPFASS
;
A
#
# COMPACT_ATOMS: atom_id res chain seq x y z
N ALA A 1 -5.35 17.71 1.61
CA ALA A 1 -4.74 16.39 1.29
C ALA A 1 -3.98 15.85 2.49
N ASP A 2 -3.24 16.69 3.21
CA ASP A 2 -2.54 16.30 4.44
C ASP A 2 -3.47 15.89 5.59
N ASP A 3 -4.65 16.51 5.74
CA ASP A 3 -5.60 16.15 6.79
C ASP A 3 -6.04 14.69 6.71
N VAL A 4 -6.26 14.17 5.50
CA VAL A 4 -6.66 12.77 5.28
C VAL A 4 -5.53 11.83 5.73
N THR A 5 -4.29 12.13 5.38
CA THR A 5 -3.12 11.37 5.83
C THR A 5 -2.97 11.41 7.34
N TYR A 6 -3.08 12.59 7.95
CA TYR A 6 -2.94 12.77 9.39
C TYR A 6 -4.00 11.96 10.15
N VAL A 7 -5.27 12.12 9.77
CA VAL A 7 -6.38 11.40 10.40
C VAL A 7 -6.25 9.89 10.17
N SER A 8 -5.86 9.44 8.98
CA SER A 8 -5.59 8.01 8.72
C SER A 8 -4.49 7.44 9.61
N ASN A 9 -3.42 8.19 9.85
CA ASN A 9 -2.35 7.77 10.76
C ASN A 9 -2.84 7.68 12.21
N MET A 10 -3.71 8.61 12.66
CA MET A 10 -4.33 8.54 13.99
C MET A 10 -5.18 7.29 14.15
N PHE A 11 -6.02 6.97 13.16
CA PHE A 11 -6.80 5.72 13.14
C PHE A 11 -5.88 4.49 13.20
N GLY A 12 -4.78 4.49 12.44
CA GLY A 12 -3.81 3.39 12.42
C GLY A 12 -3.14 3.17 13.78
N GLY A 13 -2.72 4.25 14.43
CA GLY A 13 -2.15 4.20 15.78
C GLY A 13 -3.15 3.64 16.79
N LEU A 14 -4.37 4.18 16.82
CA LEU A 14 -5.42 3.73 17.74
C LEU A 14 -5.78 2.25 17.53
N LEU A 15 -5.95 1.82 16.27
CA LEU A 15 -6.23 0.42 15.93
C LEU A 15 -5.12 -0.50 16.43
N SER A 16 -3.86 -0.16 16.14
CA SER A 16 -2.72 -0.97 16.58
C SER A 16 -2.69 -1.10 18.10
N THR A 17 -2.91 -0.01 18.84
CA THR A 17 -2.98 -0.03 20.30
C THR A 17 -4.11 -0.92 20.81
N LEU A 18 -5.33 -0.79 20.27
CA LEU A 18 -6.48 -1.59 20.70
C LEU A 18 -6.26 -3.08 20.45
N ILE A 19 -5.73 -3.44 19.27
CA ILE A 19 -5.43 -4.83 18.93
C ILE A 19 -4.34 -5.39 19.86
N ASN A 20 -3.29 -4.61 20.16
CA ASN A 20 -2.24 -5.01 21.10
C ASN A 20 -2.77 -5.25 22.52
N GLN A 21 -3.85 -4.56 22.91
CA GLN A 21 -4.54 -4.75 24.20
C GLN A 21 -5.57 -5.90 24.17
N GLY A 22 -5.72 -6.61 23.04
CA GLY A 22 -6.75 -7.63 22.87
C GLY A 22 -8.18 -7.09 22.69
N LYS A 23 -8.34 -5.77 22.56
CA LYS A 23 -9.63 -5.08 22.40
C LYS A 23 -10.10 -5.11 20.95
N THR A 24 -10.36 -6.30 20.43
CA THR A 24 -10.67 -6.53 19.01
C THR A 24 -12.06 -6.01 18.62
N ILE A 25 -13.01 -5.95 19.56
CA ILE A 25 -14.35 -5.39 19.33
C ILE A 25 -14.25 -3.88 19.08
N GLU A 26 -13.60 -3.15 19.99
CA GLU A 26 -13.36 -1.72 19.86
C GLU A 26 -12.49 -1.43 18.63
N GLY A 27 -11.48 -2.26 18.37
CA GLY A 27 -10.70 -2.18 17.14
C GLY A 27 -11.58 -2.28 15.89
N THR A 28 -12.51 -3.23 15.85
CA THR A 28 -13.45 -3.36 14.72
C THR A 28 -14.34 -2.12 14.56
N GLN A 29 -14.80 -1.53 15.66
CA GLN A 29 -15.59 -0.29 15.63
C GLN A 29 -14.78 0.89 15.07
N VAL A 30 -13.52 1.04 15.50
CA VAL A 30 -12.60 2.07 14.98
C VAL A 30 -12.33 1.86 13.49
N ALA A 31 -12.12 0.62 13.06
CA ALA A 31 -11.94 0.29 11.64
C ALA A 31 -13.19 0.66 10.82
N ASN A 32 -14.40 0.36 11.33
CA ASN A 32 -15.63 0.76 10.66
C ASN A 32 -15.72 2.29 10.52
N LYS A 33 -15.38 3.03 11.57
CA LYS A 33 -15.39 4.49 11.53
C LYS A 33 -14.38 5.05 10.53
N TYR A 34 -13.20 4.45 10.42
CA TYR A 34 -12.22 4.81 9.38
C TYR A 34 -12.84 4.76 7.99
N PHE A 35 -13.53 3.67 7.64
CA PHE A 35 -14.15 3.52 6.31
C PHE A 35 -15.34 4.45 6.09
N GLU A 36 -15.99 4.91 7.15
CA GLU A 36 -17.09 5.89 7.07
C GLU A 36 -16.57 7.30 6.75
N VAL A 37 -15.44 7.70 7.35
CA VAL A 37 -14.98 9.11 7.31
C VAL A 37 -13.80 9.36 6.40
N ILE A 38 -12.99 8.34 6.11
CA ILE A 38 -11.81 8.49 5.25
C ILE A 38 -12.18 8.20 3.80
N PRO A 39 -11.95 9.15 2.88
CA PRO A 39 -12.13 8.92 1.45
C PRO A 39 -11.27 7.76 0.99
N GLN A 40 -11.89 6.82 0.28
CA GLN A 40 -11.19 5.60 -0.09
C GLN A 40 -10.25 5.80 -1.28
N LYS A 41 -10.35 6.89 -2.05
CA LYS A 41 -9.54 7.11 -3.26
C LYS A 41 -8.17 7.69 -2.92
N PHE A 42 -7.12 7.09 -3.47
CA PHE A 42 -5.76 7.61 -3.38
C PHE A 42 -5.46 8.58 -4.53
N TYR A 43 -4.92 9.73 -4.17
CA TYR A 43 -4.43 10.76 -5.07
C TYR A 43 -2.92 10.98 -4.94
N THR A 44 -2.33 10.51 -3.85
CA THR A 44 -0.89 10.65 -3.58
C THR A 44 -0.36 9.40 -2.92
N MET A 45 0.93 9.15 -3.07
CA MET A 45 1.59 8.06 -2.35
C MET A 45 1.49 8.21 -0.84
N ARG A 46 1.52 9.43 -0.32
CA ARG A 46 1.38 9.69 1.11
C ARG A 46 0.09 9.09 1.68
N GLN A 47 -1.00 9.13 0.91
CA GLN A 47 -2.26 8.50 1.32
C GLN A 47 -2.19 6.96 1.27
N VAL A 48 -1.49 6.39 0.27
CA VAL A 48 -1.23 4.95 0.21
C VAL A 48 -0.45 4.49 1.45
N VAL A 49 0.63 5.19 1.78
CA VAL A 49 1.45 4.91 2.97
C VAL A 49 0.62 4.96 4.24
N SER A 50 -0.15 6.02 4.45
CA SER A 50 -1.01 6.14 5.63
C SER A 50 -2.05 5.04 5.76
N SER A 51 -2.51 4.49 4.63
CA SER A 51 -3.48 3.39 4.64
C SER A 51 -2.87 2.02 4.98
N PHE A 52 -1.54 1.89 4.92
CA PHE A 52 -0.85 0.62 5.14
C PHE A 52 -1.06 0.09 6.57
N TYR A 53 -0.95 0.95 7.58
CA TYR A 53 -1.17 0.57 8.99
C TYR A 53 -2.60 0.13 9.28
N ILE A 54 -3.58 0.75 8.62
CA ILE A 54 -4.98 0.32 8.69
C ILE A 54 -5.13 -1.06 8.05
N THR A 55 -4.50 -1.27 6.90
CA THR A 55 -4.57 -2.52 6.15
C THR A 55 -3.99 -3.69 6.95
N GLU A 56 -2.84 -3.50 7.58
CA GLU A 56 -2.27 -4.48 8.51
C GLU A 56 -3.21 -4.75 9.69
N SER A 57 -3.79 -3.70 10.29
CA SER A 57 -4.72 -3.84 11.40
C SER A 57 -5.98 -4.64 11.01
N LEU A 58 -6.49 -4.46 9.79
CA LEU A 58 -7.62 -5.24 9.27
C LEU A 58 -7.28 -6.72 9.18
N TYR A 59 -6.10 -7.07 8.68
CA TYR A 59 -5.64 -8.45 8.66
C TYR A 59 -5.55 -9.04 10.09
N ARG A 60 -5.02 -8.27 11.04
CA ARG A 60 -4.92 -8.69 12.46
C ARG A 60 -6.28 -8.86 13.14
N LEU A 61 -7.30 -8.12 12.69
CA LEU A 61 -8.71 -8.26 13.10
C LEU A 61 -9.46 -9.36 12.33
N ASN A 62 -8.76 -10.11 11.46
CA ASN A 62 -9.34 -11.13 10.57
C ASN A 62 -10.37 -10.57 9.56
N ASP A 63 -10.33 -9.27 9.27
CA ASP A 63 -11.10 -8.65 8.20
C ASP A 63 -10.36 -8.75 6.86
N LEU A 64 -10.25 -9.98 6.38
CA LEU A 64 -9.47 -10.31 5.20
C LEU A 64 -10.02 -9.64 3.94
N ASN A 65 -11.34 -9.45 3.85
CA ASN A 65 -11.96 -8.85 2.69
C ASN A 65 -11.55 -7.39 2.53
N ARG A 66 -11.76 -6.56 3.57
CA ARG A 66 -11.37 -5.15 3.50
C ARG A 66 -9.86 -4.98 3.41
N ALA A 67 -9.08 -5.81 4.08
CA ALA A 67 -7.62 -5.79 3.97
C ALA A 67 -7.17 -6.07 2.51
N ASN A 68 -7.67 -7.13 1.88
CA ASN A 68 -7.34 -7.48 0.49
C ASN A 68 -7.78 -6.40 -0.50
N GLN A 69 -8.94 -5.77 -0.27
CA GLN A 69 -9.41 -4.65 -1.09
C GLN A 69 -8.46 -3.44 -1.00
N MET A 70 -8.02 -3.08 0.21
CA MET A 70 -7.08 -2.00 0.43
C MET A 70 -5.73 -2.27 -0.25
N ILE A 71 -5.20 -3.49 -0.12
CA ILE A 71 -3.97 -3.89 -0.83
C ILE A 71 -4.13 -3.76 -2.34
N ASN A 72 -5.21 -4.30 -2.94
CA ASN A 72 -5.43 -4.19 -4.38
C ASN A 72 -5.52 -2.74 -4.84
N LYS A 73 -6.17 -1.88 -4.06
CA LYS A 73 -6.32 -0.46 -4.38
C LYS A 73 -4.99 0.28 -4.34
N SER A 74 -4.22 0.05 -3.29
CA SER A 74 -2.89 0.62 -3.12
C SER A 74 -1.94 0.16 -4.22
N ALA A 75 -1.92 -1.14 -4.52
CA ALA A 75 -1.13 -1.71 -5.61
C ALA A 75 -1.53 -1.19 -6.98
N SER A 76 -2.84 -0.96 -7.23
CA SER A 76 -3.32 -0.36 -8.49
C SER A 76 -2.86 1.08 -8.66
N HIS A 77 -2.87 1.89 -7.59
CA HIS A 77 -2.33 3.25 -7.63
C HIS A 77 -0.83 3.23 -7.91
N ILE A 78 -0.06 2.46 -7.13
CA ILE A 78 1.40 2.29 -7.33
C ILE A 78 1.72 1.84 -8.75
N ASN A 79 0.94 0.89 -9.31
CA ASN A 79 1.16 0.40 -10.68
C ASN A 79 1.09 1.52 -11.71
N LYS A 80 0.08 2.38 -11.59
CA LYS A 80 -0.15 3.48 -12.55
C LYS A 80 0.99 4.49 -12.49
N GLU A 81 1.39 4.86 -11.28
CA GLU A 81 2.47 5.82 -11.08
C GLU A 81 3.82 5.26 -11.56
N LEU A 82 4.17 4.03 -11.19
CA LEU A 82 5.41 3.39 -11.66
C LEU A 82 5.41 3.13 -13.16
N ALA A 83 4.28 2.74 -13.75
CA ALA A 83 4.19 2.59 -15.20
C ALA A 83 4.43 3.91 -15.93
N TYR A 84 3.84 5.01 -15.44
CA TYR A 84 4.08 6.35 -15.97
C TYR A 84 5.56 6.75 -15.86
N LEU A 85 6.17 6.56 -14.68
CA LEU A 85 7.60 6.88 -14.48
C LEU A 85 8.51 6.03 -15.38
N ALA A 86 8.16 4.77 -15.63
CA ALA A 86 8.88 3.91 -16.57
C ALA A 86 8.75 4.41 -18.01
N ASP A 87 7.54 4.75 -18.47
CA ASP A 87 7.29 5.30 -19.81
C ASP A 87 8.10 6.59 -20.04
N VAL A 88 8.13 7.49 -19.04
CA VAL A 88 8.89 8.73 -19.11
C VAL A 88 10.39 8.48 -19.08
N SER A 89 10.87 7.53 -18.27
CA SER A 89 12.29 7.16 -18.20
C SER A 89 12.79 6.62 -19.54
N GLU A 90 12.00 5.74 -20.16
CA GLU A 90 12.26 5.19 -21.49
C GLU A 90 12.32 6.30 -22.54
N SER A 91 11.31 7.19 -22.58
CA SER A 91 11.28 8.32 -23.50
C SER A 91 12.47 9.27 -23.36
N LYS A 92 13.06 9.38 -22.18
CA LYS A 92 14.22 10.25 -21.92
C LYS A 92 15.56 9.50 -21.92
N SER A 93 15.53 8.17 -22.08
CA SER A 93 16.70 7.30 -21.96
C SER A 93 17.48 7.51 -20.66
N GLN A 94 16.80 7.87 -19.57
CA GLN A 94 17.38 8.08 -18.25
C GLN A 94 16.33 7.83 -17.16
N LEU A 95 16.77 7.39 -15.97
CA LEU A 95 15.85 7.21 -14.85
C LEU A 95 15.29 8.55 -14.38
N VAL A 96 13.97 8.71 -14.44
CA VAL A 96 13.29 9.86 -13.82
C VAL A 96 12.78 9.53 -12.43
N SER A 97 12.82 10.53 -11.55
CA SER A 97 12.26 10.46 -10.20
C SER A 97 12.68 9.19 -9.44
N GLU A 98 13.99 8.88 -9.45
CA GLU A 98 14.55 7.68 -8.83
C GLU A 98 14.05 7.46 -7.39
N GLN A 99 13.95 8.53 -6.61
CA GLN A 99 13.45 8.47 -5.24
C GLN A 99 11.99 7.97 -5.18
N ASP A 100 11.11 8.45 -6.06
CA ASP A 100 9.72 8.02 -6.11
C ASP A 100 9.62 6.56 -6.57
N VAL A 101 10.40 6.17 -7.58
CA VAL A 101 10.50 4.78 -8.05
C VAL A 101 10.88 3.85 -6.90
N ARG A 102 11.93 4.22 -6.15
CA ARG A 102 12.42 3.45 -4.99
C ARG A 102 11.35 3.33 -3.90
N ILE A 103 10.66 4.41 -3.57
CA ILE A 103 9.60 4.42 -2.55
C ILE A 103 8.45 3.50 -2.97
N TYR A 104 7.98 3.63 -4.22
CA TYR A 104 6.84 2.87 -4.71
C TYR A 104 7.15 1.37 -4.79
N LEU A 105 8.33 0.99 -5.30
CA LEU A 105 8.78 -0.39 -5.31
C LEU A 105 8.92 -0.96 -3.89
N THR A 106 9.45 -0.18 -2.95
CA THR A 106 9.58 -0.59 -1.55
C THR A 106 8.21 -0.92 -0.94
N TYR A 107 7.20 -0.07 -1.16
CA TYR A 107 5.85 -0.32 -0.65
C TYR A 107 5.17 -1.49 -1.34
N LEU A 108 5.37 -1.68 -2.65
CA LEU A 108 4.84 -2.86 -3.34
C LEU A 108 5.44 -4.16 -2.76
N ALA A 109 6.75 -4.18 -2.49
CA ALA A 109 7.40 -5.31 -1.82
C ALA A 109 6.91 -5.51 -0.37
N GLN A 110 6.60 -4.43 0.37
CA GLN A 110 5.96 -4.54 1.68
C GLN A 110 4.55 -5.16 1.58
N MET A 111 3.77 -4.82 0.55
CA MET A 111 2.45 -5.43 0.33
C MET A 111 2.56 -6.92 0.03
N VAL A 112 3.52 -7.35 -0.80
CA VAL A 112 3.81 -8.79 -1.02
C VAL A 112 4.01 -9.49 0.32
N ARG A 113 5.00 -9.05 1.11
CA ARG A 113 5.32 -9.64 2.42
C ARG A 113 4.14 -9.66 3.38
N LEU A 114 3.36 -8.58 3.43
CA LEU A 114 2.18 -8.51 4.29
C LEU A 114 1.13 -9.55 3.88
N THR A 115 0.83 -9.66 2.59
CA THR A 115 -0.14 -10.65 2.09
C THR A 115 0.34 -12.09 2.27
N GLU A 116 1.64 -12.36 2.19
CA GLU A 116 2.23 -13.66 2.52
C GLU A 116 2.08 -14.00 4.00
N THR A 117 2.40 -13.04 4.88
CA THR A 117 2.28 -13.16 6.34
C THR A 117 0.88 -13.61 6.75
N PHE A 118 -0.14 -13.05 6.08
CA PHE A 118 -1.55 -13.37 6.30
C PHE A 118 -2.11 -14.42 5.34
N LYS A 119 -1.24 -15.19 4.66
CA LYS A 119 -1.58 -16.37 3.84
C LYS A 119 -2.52 -16.08 2.66
N GLN A 120 -2.53 -14.85 2.15
CA GLN A 120 -3.32 -14.45 0.99
C GLN A 120 -2.60 -14.81 -0.31
N LYS A 121 -2.41 -16.12 -0.55
CA LYS A 121 -1.49 -16.67 -1.59
C LYS A 121 -1.73 -16.10 -3.00
N GLU A 122 -2.97 -16.11 -3.47
CA GLU A 122 -3.30 -15.59 -4.81
C GLU A 122 -2.99 -14.10 -4.95
N LEU A 123 -3.29 -13.33 -3.90
CA LEU A 123 -3.01 -11.90 -3.89
C LEU A 123 -1.50 -11.63 -3.83
N SER A 124 -0.76 -12.36 -2.99
CA SER A 124 0.70 -12.25 -2.92
C SER A 124 1.33 -12.50 -4.30
N LYS A 125 0.98 -13.62 -4.95
CA LYS A 125 1.52 -13.99 -6.26
C LYS A 125 1.21 -12.92 -7.32
N LYS A 126 0.00 -12.35 -7.29
CA LYS A 126 -0.37 -11.24 -8.18
C LYS A 126 0.52 -10.01 -7.96
N LEU A 127 0.78 -9.64 -6.71
CA LEU A 127 1.62 -8.49 -6.35
C LEU A 127 3.09 -8.72 -6.70
N GLU A 128 3.58 -9.93 -6.48
CA GLU A 128 4.94 -10.34 -6.84
C GLU A 128 5.16 -10.25 -8.36
N ASN A 129 4.23 -10.76 -9.15
CA ASN A 129 4.28 -10.62 -10.61
C ASN A 129 4.29 -9.14 -11.04
N GLN A 130 3.47 -8.31 -10.39
CA GLN A 130 3.44 -6.87 -10.66
C GLN A 130 4.79 -6.21 -10.32
N TYR A 131 5.36 -6.55 -9.16
CA TYR A 131 6.66 -6.05 -8.72
C TYR A 131 7.78 -6.43 -9.70
N ASN A 132 7.85 -7.69 -10.10
CA ASN A 132 8.86 -8.20 -11.03
C ASN A 132 8.73 -7.55 -12.42
N ASN A 133 7.50 -7.35 -12.91
CA ASN A 133 7.26 -6.64 -14.16
C ASN A 133 7.82 -5.21 -14.10
N LEU A 134 7.48 -4.47 -13.04
CA LEU A 134 7.90 -3.07 -12.88
C LEU A 134 9.42 -2.96 -12.70
N ILE A 135 10.05 -3.83 -11.90
CA ILE A 135 11.51 -3.87 -11.81
C ILE A 135 12.13 -4.08 -13.19
N GLY A 136 11.61 -5.03 -13.97
CA GLY A 136 12.10 -5.31 -15.32
C GLY A 136 12.11 -4.07 -16.23
N ARG A 137 11.15 -3.16 -16.05
CA ARG A 137 11.09 -1.89 -16.79
C ARG A 137 12.13 -0.87 -16.36
N PHE A 138 12.59 -0.91 -15.11
CA PHE A 138 13.61 0.00 -14.58
C PHE A 138 15.04 -0.58 -14.63
N SER A 139 15.20 -1.89 -14.81
CA SER A 139 16.50 -2.57 -14.89
C SER A 139 17.51 -1.93 -15.86
N PRO A 140 17.11 -1.42 -17.05
CA PRO A 140 18.05 -0.78 -17.96
C PRO A 140 18.76 0.46 -17.38
N PHE A 141 18.17 1.10 -16.37
CA PHE A 141 18.71 2.30 -15.73
C PHE A 141 19.44 2.03 -14.41
N ALA A 142 19.49 0.78 -13.95
CA ALA A 142 20.16 0.42 -12.69
C ALA A 142 21.70 0.40 -12.79
N SER A 143 22.23 0.49 -14.02
CA SER A 143 23.66 0.33 -14.35
C SER A 143 24.32 1.63 -14.83
N SER A 144 23.60 2.75 -14.82
CA SER A 144 24.08 4.07 -15.26
C SER A 144 24.56 4.92 -14.09
#